data_AF-A0A8S1QLT4-F1
#
_entry.id   AF-A0A8S1QLT4-F1
#
_cell.length_a   1.000
_cell.length_b   1.000
_cell.length_c   1.000
_cell.angle_alpha   90.00
_cell.angle_beta   90.00
_cell.angle_gamma   90.00
#
_symmetry.space_group_name_H-M   'P 1'
#
loop_
_entity.id
_entity.type
_entity.pdbx_description
1 polymer ?
#
loop_
_entity_poly.entity_id
_entity_poly.type
_entity_poly.pdbx_seq_one_letter_code
_entity_poly.pdbx_strand_id
1 'polypeptide(L)'
;MIQEDLEHKEMLKLIQIKVKSSAQAQQIQSILPLKQKLAFIYYDNGFYELYNIKQQVITQKGQISQNIRFFLEIYTNVLIFHDPIDFQMKFLDLNMNQINPKFVLNQGTKQTL
;
A
#
# COMPACT_ATOMS: atom_id res chain seq x y z
N MET A 1 -6.52 -21.64 7.05
CA MET A 1 -6.42 -22.32 5.74
C MET A 1 -7.42 -21.83 4.70
N ILE A 2 -8.75 -21.88 4.89
CA ILE A 2 -9.71 -21.52 3.80
C ILE A 2 -9.73 -20.02 3.44
N GLN A 3 -9.46 -19.14 4.41
CA GLN A 3 -9.62 -17.69 4.22
C GLN A 3 -8.43 -17.03 3.51
N GLU A 4 -7.21 -17.52 3.75
CA GLU A 4 -5.98 -17.07 3.06
C GLU A 4 -6.01 -17.44 1.57
N ASP A 5 -6.53 -18.62 1.23
CA ASP A 5 -6.71 -19.08 -0.16
C ASP A 5 -7.68 -18.20 -0.95
N LEU A 6 -8.71 -17.67 -0.29
CA LEU A 6 -9.70 -16.79 -0.92
C LEU A 6 -9.11 -15.41 -1.23
N GLU A 7 -8.33 -14.87 -0.31
CA GLU A 7 -7.64 -13.58 -0.47
C GLU A 7 -6.58 -13.67 -1.58
N HIS A 8 -5.85 -14.77 -1.65
CA HIS A 8 -4.87 -15.03 -2.71
C HIS A 8 -5.53 -15.13 -4.10
N LYS A 9 -6.67 -15.83 -4.21
CA LYS A 9 -7.42 -15.95 -5.48
C LYS A 9 -8.01 -14.62 -5.96
N GLU A 10 -8.54 -13.80 -5.06
CA GLU A 10 -9.03 -12.47 -5.41
C GLU A 10 -7.88 -11.53 -5.79
N MET A 11 -6.71 -11.65 -5.15
CA MET A 11 -5.47 -10.98 -5.56
C MET A 11 -5.02 -11.37 -6.98
N LEU A 12 -5.06 -12.66 -7.30
CA LEU A 12 -4.72 -13.17 -8.63
C LEU A 12 -5.70 -12.66 -9.70
N LYS A 13 -6.99 -12.54 -9.38
CA LYS A 13 -7.97 -11.90 -10.27
C LYS A 13 -7.68 -10.43 -10.49
N LEU A 14 -7.30 -9.70 -9.43
CA LEU A 14 -6.89 -8.29 -9.49
C LEU A 14 -5.73 -8.08 -10.47
N ILE A 15 -4.71 -8.95 -10.41
CA ILE A 15 -3.59 -8.97 -11.36
C ILE A 15 -4.10 -9.20 -12.78
N GLN A 16 -4.96 -10.20 -12.99
CA GLN A 16 -5.51 -10.52 -14.31
C GLN A 16 -6.38 -9.39 -14.90
N ILE A 17 -7.16 -8.68 -14.08
CA ILE A 17 -8.02 -7.57 -14.52
C ILE A 17 -7.15 -6.39 -14.99
N LYS A 18 -6.08 -6.05 -14.26
CA LYS A 18 -5.21 -4.94 -14.66
C LYS A 18 -4.33 -5.23 -15.86
N VAL A 19 -3.83 -6.46 -16.01
CA VAL A 19 -3.10 -6.89 -17.22
C VAL A 19 -3.94 -6.72 -18.48
N LYS A 20 -5.28 -6.84 -18.39
CA LYS A 20 -6.19 -6.58 -19.52
C LYS A 20 -6.49 -5.09 -19.76
N SER A 21 -6.37 -4.25 -18.73
CA SER A 21 -6.66 -2.80 -18.79
C SER A 21 -5.44 -1.96 -19.19
N SER A 22 -4.22 -2.47 -19.06
CA SER A 22 -2.98 -1.75 -19.35
C SER A 22 -2.64 -1.79 -20.85
N ALA A 23 -3.48 -1.17 -21.68
CA ALA A 23 -3.06 -0.65 -22.99
C ALA A 23 -2.25 0.66 -22.85
N GLN A 24 -2.04 1.13 -21.61
CA GLN A 24 -1.18 2.27 -21.26
C GLN A 24 -0.21 1.88 -20.12
N ALA A 25 0.87 1.21 -20.50
CA ALA A 25 2.25 1.24 -19.99
C ALA A 25 2.58 1.68 -18.53
N GLN A 26 1.79 1.31 -17.52
CA GLN A 26 2.22 1.42 -16.12
C GLN A 26 2.48 0.01 -15.55
N GLN A 27 3.73 -0.29 -15.22
CA GLN A 27 4.08 -1.60 -14.68
C GLN A 27 3.74 -1.64 -13.19
N ILE A 28 2.92 -2.62 -12.79
CA ILE A 28 2.64 -2.86 -11.38
C ILE A 28 3.94 -3.34 -10.71
N GLN A 29 4.40 -2.57 -9.72
CA GLN A 29 5.59 -2.90 -8.95
C GLN A 29 5.24 -3.72 -7.71
N SER A 30 4.13 -3.41 -7.03
CA SER A 30 3.71 -4.14 -5.83
C SER A 30 2.19 -4.16 -5.68
N ILE A 31 1.67 -5.25 -5.12
CA ILE A 31 0.28 -5.36 -4.65
C ILE A 31 0.34 -5.83 -3.21
N LEU A 32 -0.18 -5.02 -2.31
CA LEU A 32 -0.25 -5.31 -0.89
C LEU A 32 -1.72 -5.48 -0.49
N PRO A 33 -2.17 -6.69 -0.13
CA PRO A 33 -3.48 -6.86 0.48
C PRO A 33 -3.49 -6.15 1.83
N LEU A 34 -4.53 -5.37 2.09
CA LEU A 34 -4.73 -4.64 3.32
C LEU A 34 -5.89 -5.24 4.12
N LYS A 35 -6.02 -4.79 5.36
CA LYS A 35 -7.23 -4.99 6.16
C LYS A 35 -8.47 -4.46 5.43
N GLN A 36 -9.64 -4.86 5.91
CA GLN A 36 -10.95 -4.41 5.40
C GLN A 36 -11.24 -4.74 3.93
N LYS A 37 -10.61 -5.77 3.37
CA LYS A 37 -10.80 -6.20 1.97
C LYS A 37 -10.43 -5.10 0.97
N LEU A 38 -9.35 -4.39 1.27
CA LEU A 38 -8.72 -3.44 0.37
C LEU A 38 -7.41 -4.03 -0.18
N ALA A 39 -6.97 -3.54 -1.33
CA ALA A 39 -5.65 -3.81 -1.87
C ALA A 39 -4.99 -2.50 -2.27
N PHE A 40 -3.75 -2.29 -1.82
CA PHE A 40 -2.89 -1.21 -2.26
C PHE A 40 -2.09 -1.68 -3.47
N ILE A 41 -2.20 -0.97 -4.58
CA ILE A 41 -1.52 -1.30 -5.83
C ILE A 41 -0.57 -0.16 -6.14
N TYR A 42 0.72 -0.46 -6.20
CA TYR A 42 1.79 0.50 -6.41
C TYR A 42 2.49 0.24 -7.74
N TYR A 43 2.74 1.32 -8.48
CA TYR A 43 3.32 1.29 -9.81
C TYR A 43 4.76 1.81 -9.78
N ASP A 44 5.54 1.39 -10.77
CA ASP A 44 6.95 1.78 -10.97
C ASP A 44 7.19 3.30 -10.97
N ASN A 45 6.25 4.05 -11.54
CA ASN A 45 6.27 5.51 -11.66
C ASN A 45 5.83 6.27 -10.38
N GLY A 46 5.63 5.57 -9.27
CA GLY A 46 5.34 6.18 -7.96
C GLY A 46 3.84 6.41 -7.71
N PHE A 47 2.99 6.17 -8.72
CA PHE A 47 1.55 6.19 -8.53
C PHE A 47 1.09 5.00 -7.70
N TYR A 48 -0.04 5.17 -7.02
CA TYR A 48 -0.72 4.08 -6.37
C TYR A 48 -2.24 4.22 -6.45
N GLU A 49 -2.91 3.08 -6.29
CA GLU A 49 -4.36 2.99 -6.22
C GLU A 49 -4.78 2.13 -5.03
N LEU A 50 -5.87 2.53 -4.38
CA LEU A 50 -6.55 1.73 -3.37
C LEU A 50 -7.76 1.07 -4.03
N TYR A 51 -7.79 -0.24 -4.02
CA TYR A 51 -8.86 -1.04 -4.64
C TYR A 51 -9.71 -1.70 -3.57
N ASN A 52 -11.03 -1.54 -3.67
CA ASN A 52 -11.98 -2.26 -2.84
C ASN A 52 -12.31 -3.61 -3.47
N ILE A 53 -11.89 -4.70 -2.83
CA ILE A 53 -12.03 -6.06 -3.36
C ILE A 53 -13.51 -6.47 -3.45
N LYS A 54 -14.33 -6.07 -2.46
CA LYS A 54 -15.74 -6.44 -2.42
C LYS A 54 -16.56 -5.75 -3.52
N GLN A 55 -16.31 -4.46 -3.73
CA GLN A 55 -17.04 -3.63 -4.69
C GLN A 55 -16.43 -3.68 -6.09
N GLN A 56 -15.20 -4.21 -6.20
CA GLN A 56 -14.42 -4.26 -7.43
C GLN A 56 -14.13 -2.89 -8.07
N VAL A 57 -13.95 -1.85 -7.25
CA VAL A 57 -13.71 -0.47 -7.71
C VAL A 57 -12.46 0.12 -7.08
N ILE A 58 -11.85 1.08 -7.79
CA ILE A 58 -10.79 1.93 -7.23
C ILE A 58 -11.45 3.02 -6.39
N THR A 59 -11.10 3.09 -5.12
CA THR A 59 -11.65 4.09 -4.18
C THR A 59 -10.74 5.30 -4.04
N GLN A 60 -9.45 5.17 -4.34
CA GLN A 60 -8.48 6.24 -4.19
C GLN A 60 -7.29 6.10 -5.14
N LYS A 61 -6.69 7.24 -5.46
CA LYS A 61 -5.41 7.33 -6.18
C LYS A 61 -4.51 8.33 -5.48
N GLY A 62 -3.21 8.08 -5.53
CA GLY A 62 -2.21 9.00 -5.02
C GLY A 62 -0.86 8.80 -5.70
N GLN A 63 0.12 9.57 -5.26
CA GLN A 63 1.48 9.49 -5.76
C GLN A 63 2.46 9.69 -4.61
N ILE A 64 3.50 8.87 -4.59
CA ILE A 64 4.63 8.93 -3.65
C ILE A 64 5.92 8.74 -4.44
N SER A 65 7.06 8.74 -3.74
CA SER A 65 8.37 8.52 -4.34
C SER A 65 8.43 7.22 -5.14
N GLN A 66 9.14 7.25 -6.26
CA GLN A 66 9.34 6.07 -7.11
C GLN A 66 10.29 5.07 -6.46
N ASN A 67 10.37 3.84 -7.01
CA ASN A 67 11.34 2.82 -6.62
C ASN A 67 11.27 2.35 -5.15
N ILE A 68 10.15 2.56 -4.45
CA ILE A 68 9.93 1.99 -3.12
C ILE A 68 9.82 0.47 -3.24
N ARG A 69 10.67 -0.25 -2.49
CA ARG A 69 10.77 -1.71 -2.58
C ARG A 69 9.81 -2.45 -1.66
N PHE A 70 9.46 -1.84 -0.54
CA PHE A 70 8.69 -2.50 0.52
C PHE A 70 7.68 -1.56 1.13
N PHE A 71 6.49 -2.10 1.38
CA PHE A 71 5.41 -1.47 2.14
C PHE A 71 4.98 -2.45 3.23
N LEU A 72 4.63 -1.92 4.40
CA LEU A 72 4.04 -2.70 5.47
C LEU A 72 2.82 -1.94 6.03
N GLU A 73 1.68 -2.62 6.13
CA GLU A 73 0.54 -2.08 6.87
C GLU A 73 0.79 -2.25 8.38
N ILE A 74 0.92 -1.13 9.10
CA ILE A 74 1.21 -1.13 10.55
C ILE A 74 -0.04 -0.88 11.39
N TYR A 75 -0.98 -0.10 10.86
CA TYR A 75 -2.31 0.12 11.39
C TYR A 75 -3.28 0.06 10.21
N THR A 76 -4.57 -0.11 10.49
CA THR A 76 -5.58 -0.12 9.43
C THR A 76 -5.43 1.12 8.55
N ASN A 77 -5.20 0.91 7.25
CA ASN A 77 -5.04 1.96 6.25
C ASN A 77 -3.83 2.89 6.47
N VAL A 78 -2.82 2.46 7.23
CA VAL A 78 -1.55 3.20 7.38
C VAL A 78 -0.40 2.32 6.93
N LEU A 79 0.30 2.76 5.89
CA LEU A 79 1.49 2.09 5.36
C LEU A 79 2.75 2.77 5.85
N ILE A 80 3.74 1.97 6.22
CA ILE A 80 5.11 2.43 6.40
C ILE A 80 5.96 1.97 5.21
N PHE A 81 6.86 2.83 4.75
CA PHE A 81 7.85 2.51 3.73
C PHE A 81 9.13 3.30 3.94
N HIS A 82 10.23 2.79 3.39
CA HIS A 82 11.51 3.48 3.34
C HIS A 82 11.60 4.26 2.03
N ASP A 83 11.65 5.59 2.09
CA ASP A 83 11.71 6.45 0.93
C ASP A 83 13.14 6.47 0.34
N PRO A 84 13.33 6.11 -0.94
CA PRO A 84 14.67 6.08 -1.54
C PRO A 84 15.25 7.47 -1.85
N ILE A 85 14.45 8.54 -1.80
CA ILE A 85 14.93 9.90 -2.10
C ILE A 85 15.71 10.48 -0.92
N ASP A 86 15.18 10.36 0.29
CA ASP A 86 15.74 10.94 1.51
C ASP A 86 16.17 9.91 2.55
N PHE A 87 16.02 8.62 2.25
CA PHE A 87 16.35 7.49 3.13
C PHE A 87 15.61 7.51 4.48
N GLN A 88 14.45 8.16 4.54
CA GLN A 88 13.63 8.20 5.74
C GLN A 88 12.48 7.20 5.70
N MET A 89 12.09 6.73 6.89
CA MET A 89 10.85 5.98 7.06
C MET A 89 9.67 6.95 7.03
N LYS A 90 8.75 6.74 6.08
CA LYS A 90 7.55 7.55 5.91
C LYS A 90 6.30 6.75 6.16
N PHE A 91 5.27 7.43 6.64
CA PHE A 91 3.98 6.86 6.99
C PHE A 91 2.92 7.46 6.09
N LEU A 92 2.32 6.66 5.23
CA LEU A 92 1.23 7.04 4.35
C LEU A 92 -0.10 6.68 5.01
N ASP A 93 -0.88 7.70 5.38
CA ASP A 93 -2.28 7.52 5.79
C ASP A 93 -3.15 7.45 4.53
N LEU A 94 -3.65 6.26 4.24
CA LEU A 94 -4.49 6.01 3.08
C LEU A 94 -5.89 6.61 3.25
N ASN A 95 -6.40 6.88 4.46
CA ASN A 95 -7.69 7.55 4.63
C ASN A 95 -7.58 9.03 4.23
N MET A 96 -6.43 9.66 4.52
CA MET A 96 -6.18 11.07 4.23
C MET A 96 -5.47 11.32 2.89
N ASN A 97 -4.97 10.27 2.24
CA ASN A 97 -4.13 10.36 1.04
C ASN A 97 -2.86 11.18 1.26
N GLN A 98 -2.28 11.14 2.47
CA GLN A 98 -1.20 12.03 2.86
C GLN A 98 -0.10 11.29 3.62
N ILE A 99 1.14 11.73 3.42
CA ILE A 99 2.27 11.32 4.26
C ILE A 99 2.13 12.07 5.58
N ASN A 100 2.06 11.34 6.69
CA ASN A 100 2.00 11.92 8.03
C ASN A 100 3.38 12.49 8.41
N PRO A 101 3.55 13.82 8.51
CA PRO A 101 4.85 14.42 8.79
C PRO A 101 5.21 14.41 10.28
N LYS A 102 4.29 14.01 11.17
CA LYS A 102 4.42 14.14 12.63
C LYS A 102 4.44 12.80 13.36
N PHE A 103 4.56 11.68 12.66
CA PHE A 103 4.59 10.39 13.32
C PHE A 103 5.87 10.25 14.16
N VAL A 104 5.72 10.17 15.50
CA VAL A 104 6.84 10.02 16.43
C VAL A 104 7.00 8.54 16.77
N LEU A 105 8.13 7.95 16.37
CA LEU A 105 8.61 6.71 16.98
C LEU A 105 9.09 7.04 18.39
N ASN A 106 8.19 6.97 19.37
CA ASN A 106 8.59 7.05 20.77
C ASN A 106 9.43 5.81 21.09
N GLN A 107 10.75 5.95 21.00
CA GLN A 107 11.66 5.02 21.67
C GLN A 107 11.34 5.15 23.16
N GLY A 108 10.65 4.15 23.72
CA GLY A 108 10.25 4.18 25.12
C GLY A 108 11.43 4.58 25.99
N THR A 109 11.27 5.67 26.73
CA THR A 109 12.19 6.02 27.81
C THR A 109 12.29 4.79 28.70
N LYS A 110 13.49 4.22 28.84
CA LYS A 110 13.79 3.23 29.87
C LYS A 110 13.33 3.84 31.19
N GLN A 111 12.21 3.36 31.74
CA GLN A 111 11.88 3.62 33.13
C GLN A 111 12.97 2.93 33.94
N THR A 112 13.86 3.74 34.52
CA THR A 112 14.79 3.30 35.54
C THR A 112 13.96 3.16 36.81
N LEU A 113 13.73 1.92 37.25
CA LEU A 113 13.23 1.62 38.59
C LEU A 113 14.35 1.87 39.62
#